data_AF-A0A925JET0-F1
#
_entry.id   AF-A0A925JET0-F1
#
_cell.length_a   1.000
_cell.length_b   1.000
_cell.length_c   1.000
_cell.angle_alpha   90.00
_cell.angle_beta   90.00
_cell.angle_gamma   90.00
#
_symmetry.space_group_name_H-M   'P 1'
#
loop_
_entity.id
_entity.type
_entity.pdbx_description
1 polymer ?
#
loop_
_entity_poly.entity_id
_entity_poly.type
_entity_poly.pdbx_seq_one_letter_code
_entity_poly.pdbx_strand_id
1 'polypeptide(L)' 'MKILKVILIIVAVLAAVFLIGGMFLPKIYSVTRTTVINAPDSVVYKNVSDFNRFLQWNPWYKMEPSAKTEITGPV' A
#
# COMPACT_ATOMS: atom_id res chain seq x y z
N MET A 1 -20.35 15.10 33.40
CA MET A 1 -20.39 15.91 32.15
C MET A 1 -19.05 16.59 31.76
N LYS A 2 -17.95 16.47 32.53
CA LYS A 2 -16.64 17.04 32.14
C LYS A 2 -15.87 16.14 31.16
N ILE A 3 -15.81 14.83 31.44
CA ILE A 3 -15.10 13.84 30.61
C ILE A 3 -15.67 13.79 29.18
N LEU A 4 -16.99 13.71 29.03
CA LEU A 4 -17.61 13.72 27.71
C LEU A 4 -17.28 14.98 26.89
N LYS A 5 -17.27 16.16 27.54
CA LYS A 5 -16.87 17.42 26.89
C LYS A 5 -15.41 17.37 26.44
N VAL A 6 -14.50 16.85 27.27
CA VAL A 6 -13.08 16.71 26.92
C VAL A 6 -12.90 15.76 25.74
N ILE A 7 -13.57 14.61 25.74
CA ILE A 7 -13.52 13.65 24.62
C ILE A 7 -14.01 14.29 23.32
N LEU A 8 -15.14 15.00 23.36
CA LEU A 8 -15.69 15.67 22.18
C LEU A 8 -14.74 16.74 21.62
N ILE A 9 -14.07 17.52 22.49
CA ILE A 9 -13.07 18.51 22.08
C ILE A 9 -11.88 17.81 21.41
N ILE A 10 -11.36 16.73 22.00
CA ILE A 10 -10.24 15.97 21.42
C ILE A 10 -10.60 15.46 20.03
N VAL A 11 -11.77 14.82 19.89
CA VAL A 11 -12.24 14.30 18.60
C VAL A 11 -12.40 15.43 17.57
N ALA A 12 -12.98 16.56 17.97
CA ALA A 12 -13.13 17.72 17.09
C ALA A 12 -11.78 18.28 16.63
N VAL A 13 -10.80 18.38 17.53
CA VAL A 13 -9.45 18.84 17.19
C VAL A 13 -8.76 17.86 16.24
N LEU A 14 -8.83 16.55 16.49
CA LEU A 14 -8.25 15.53 15.60
C LEU A 14 -8.89 15.56 14.21
N ALA A 15 -10.22 15.70 14.14
CA ALA A 15 -10.94 15.85 12.89
C ALA A 15 -10.51 17.12 12.14
N ALA A 16 -10.39 18.25 12.85
CA ALA A 16 -9.92 19.50 12.27
C ALA A 16 -8.49 19.38 11.72
N VAL A 17 -7.57 18.76 12.47
CA VAL A 17 -6.19 18.52 12.01
C VAL A 17 -6.17 17.63 10.78
N PHE A 18 -6.96 16.54 10.74
CA PHE A 18 -7.00 15.65 9.59
C PHE A 18 -7.57 16.34 8.34
N LEU A 19 -8.69 17.05 8.47
CA LEU A 19 -9.35 17.72 7.35
C LEU A 19 -8.54 18.91 6.85
N ILE A 20 -8.17 19.82 7.74
CA ILE A 20 -7.42 21.03 7.39
C ILE A 20 -6.02 20.66 6.94
N GLY A 21 -5.33 19.77 7.67
CA GLY A 21 -4.00 19.28 7.31
C GLY A 21 -3.99 18.58 5.95
N GLY A 22 -4.98 17.72 5.69
CA GLY A 22 -5.14 17.01 4.42
C GLY A 22 -5.30 17.95 3.21
N MET A 23 -5.89 19.14 3.38
CA MET A 23 -6.02 20.13 2.31
C MET A 23 -4.67 20.71 1.85
N PHE A 24 -3.65 20.67 2.69
CA PHE A 24 -2.31 21.13 2.34
C PHE A 24 -1.42 20.05 1.70
N LEU A 25 -1.86 18.79 1.69
CA LEU A 25 -1.09 17.71 1.09
C LEU A 25 -1.20 17.73 -0.45
N PRO A 26 -0.15 17.29 -1.16
CA PRO A 26 -0.18 17.17 -2.60
C PRO A 26 -1.21 16.13 -3.04
N LYS A 27 -2.07 16.51 -3.99
CA LYS A 27 -3.07 15.61 -4.59
C LYS A 27 -2.43 14.51 -5.45
N ILE A 28 -1.22 14.76 -5.95
CA ILE A 28 -0.47 13.85 -6.83
C ILE A 28 0.89 13.65 -6.19
N TYR A 29 1.25 12.39 -5.98
CA TYR A 29 2.57 12.00 -5.51
C TYR A 29 3.10 10.86 -6.38
N SER A 30 4.42 10.82 -6.57
CA SER A 30 5.12 9.74 -7.26
C SER A 30 6.05 9.05 -6.29
N VAL A 31 6.08 7.72 -6.35
CA VAL A 31 6.98 6.89 -5.55
C VAL A 31 7.81 6.06 -6.49
N THR A 32 9.13 6.14 -6.35
CA THR A 32 10.08 5.32 -7.11
C THR A 32 10.94 4.53 -6.14
N ARG A 33 11.15 3.25 -6.43
CA ARG A 33 12.09 2.38 -5.72
C ARG A 33 12.97 1.68 -6.73
N THR A 34 14.25 1.54 -6.39
CA THR A 34 15.25 0.88 -7.23
C THR A 34 16.03 -0.09 -6.37
N THR A 35 16.37 -1.24 -6.95
CA THR A 35 17.24 -2.24 -6.34
C THR A 35 18.07 -2.90 -7.42
N VAL A 36 19.22 -3.46 -7.05
CA VAL A 36 20.08 -4.23 -7.95
C VAL A 36 19.84 -5.71 -7.71
N ILE A 37 19.53 -6.45 -8.78
CA ILE A 37 19.37 -7.90 -8.75
C ILE A 37 20.49 -8.49 -9.60
N ASN A 38 21.34 -9.32 -9.00
CA ASN A 38 22.42 -9.99 -9.72
C ASN A 38 21.88 -11.19 -10.52
N ALA A 39 21.11 -10.91 -11.57
CA ALA A 39 20.54 -11.88 -12.49
C ALA A 39 20.39 -11.26 -13.88
N PRO A 40 20.34 -12.06 -14.96
CA PRO A 40 20.05 -11.55 -16.30
C PRO A 40 18.68 -10.86 -16.38
N ASP A 41 18.57 -9.79 -17.17
CA ASP A 41 17.34 -9.02 -17.35
C ASP A 41 16.15 -9.87 -17.78
N SER A 42 16.39 -10.88 -18.62
CA SER A 42 15.35 -11.82 -19.06
C SER A 42 14.74 -12.63 -17.91
N VAL A 43 15.53 -12.96 -16.90
CA VAL A 43 15.08 -13.67 -15.69
C VAL A 43 14.25 -12.73 -14.83
N VAL A 44 14.69 -11.49 -14.64
CA VAL A 44 13.93 -10.48 -13.88
C VAL A 44 12.60 -10.20 -14.57
N TYR A 45 12.64 -9.89 -15.88
CA TYR A 45 11.46 -9.59 -16.69
C TYR A 45 10.41 -10.70 -16.58
N LYS A 46 10.81 -11.95 -16.76
CA LYS A 46 9.89 -13.09 -16.67
C LYS A 46 9.20 -13.23 -15.31
N ASN A 47 9.85 -12.83 -14.21
CA ASN A 47 9.24 -12.87 -12.89
C ASN A 47 8.29 -11.69 -12.62
N VAL A 48 8.51 -10.54 -13.26
CA VAL A 48 7.66 -9.35 -13.09
C VAL A 48 6.52 -9.26 -14.08
N SER A 49 6.64 -9.86 -15.26
CA SER A 49 5.64 -9.80 -16.33
C SER A 49 4.55 -10.88 -16.22
N ASP A 50 4.78 -11.94 -15.46
CA ASP A 50 3.88 -13.10 -15.32
C ASP A 50 3.23 -13.12 -13.94
N PHE A 51 1.90 -12.94 -13.91
CA PHE A 51 1.14 -12.93 -12.66
C PHE A 51 1.19 -14.26 -11.90
N ASN A 52 1.39 -15.40 -12.58
CA ASN A 52 1.56 -16.69 -11.91
C ASN A 52 2.86 -16.72 -11.09
N ARG A 53 3.88 -15.99 -11.54
CA ARG A 53 5.17 -15.83 -10.84
C ARG A 53 5.12 -14.71 -9.81
N PHE A 54 4.26 -13.71 -10.01
CA PHE A 54 4.07 -12.62 -9.05
C PHE A 54 3.75 -13.14 -7.64
N LEU A 55 2.92 -14.17 -7.51
CA LEU A 55 2.60 -14.77 -6.20
C LEU A 55 3.83 -15.21 -5.40
N GLN A 56 4.92 -15.60 -6.06
CA GLN A 56 6.15 -16.06 -5.40
C GLN A 56 6.90 -14.94 -4.66
N TRP A 57 6.73 -13.69 -5.10
CA TRP A 57 7.44 -12.54 -4.53
C TRP A 57 6.52 -11.38 -4.13
N ASN A 58 5.19 -11.56 -4.25
CA ASN A 58 4.18 -10.57 -3.88
C ASN A 58 4.27 -10.25 -2.37
N PRO A 59 4.60 -9.00 -2.00
CA PRO A 59 4.72 -8.60 -0.59
C PRO A 59 3.44 -8.78 0.21
N TRP A 60 2.27 -8.60 -0.42
CA TRP A 60 0.97 -8.71 0.23
C TRP A 60 0.63 -10.17 0.53
N TYR A 61 0.92 -11.07 -0.41
CA TYR A 61 0.72 -12.51 -0.19
C TYR A 61 1.64 -13.04 0.93
N LYS A 62 2.87 -12.51 1.02
CA LYS A 62 3.77 -12.81 2.14
C LYS A 62 3.24 -12.30 3.48
N MET A 63 2.52 -11.18 3.49
CA MET A 63 1.94 -10.58 4.70
C MET A 63 0.67 -11.30 5.17
N GLU A 64 -0.14 -11.82 4.25
CA GLU A 64 -1.36 -12.57 4.55
C GLU A 64 -1.39 -13.91 3.79
N PRO A 65 -0.71 -14.95 4.30
CA PRO A 65 -0.60 -16.24 3.62
C PRO A 65 -1.92 -17.00 3.52
N SER A 66 -2.92 -16.67 4.35
CA SER A 66 -4.23 -17.33 4.32
C SER A 66 -5.16 -16.76 3.25
N ALA A 67 -4.76 -15.67 2.58
CA ALA A 67 -5.52 -15.07 1.51
C ALA A 67 -5.75 -16.05 0.36
N LYS A 68 -7.02 -16.16 -0.07
CA LYS A 68 -7.38 -16.88 -1.29
C LYS A 68 -7.09 -16.00 -2.49
N THR A 69 -6.28 -16.50 -3.42
CA THR A 69 -5.91 -15.79 -4.64
C THR A 69 -6.37 -16.58 -5.86
N GLU A 70 -6.99 -15.90 -6.82
CA GLU A 70 -7.35 -16.44 -8.12
C GLU A 70 -6.70 -15.58 -9.20
N ILE A 71 -6.00 -16.21 -10.14
CA ILE A 71 -5.41 -15.55 -11.31
C ILE A 71 -6.22 -15.96 -12.52
N THR A 72 -6.72 -14.98 -13.27
CA THR A 72 -7.54 -15.18 -14.47
C THR A 72 -6.99 -14.36 -15.63
N GLY A 73 -7.29 -14.79 -16.87
CA GLY A 73 -6.83 -14.14 -18.10
C GLY A 73 -5.77 -14.97 -18.86
N PRO A 74 -5.46 -14.56 -20.11
CA PRO A 74 -4.45 -15.22 -20.93
C PRO A 74 -3.03 -14.98 -20.38
N VAL A 75 -2.18 -16.00 -20.55
CA VAL A 75 -0.74 -16.00 -20.22
C VAL A 75 0.11 -15.46 -21.36
#